data_AF-A0A968X6C5-F1
#
_entry.id   AF-A0A968X6C5-F1
#
_cell.length_a   1.000
_cell.length_b   1.000
_cell.length_c   1.000
_cell.angle_alpha   90.00
_cell.angle_beta   90.00
_cell.angle_gamma   90.00
#
_symmetry.space_group_name_H-M   'P 1'
#
loop_
_entity.id
_entity.type
_entity.pdbx_description
1 polymer ?
#
loop_
_entity_poly.entity_id
_entity_poly.type
_entity_poly.pdbx_seq_one_letter_code
_entity_poly.pdbx_strand_id
1 'polypeptide(L)'
;MRKIYEVARQMLELGRNAYPQLYKTVSIRELKRWVGPAPEAQPCYEWEDVLKVAQLEVADDDLWLRRAQAAFCLQAASAARAHALVTLPLKAIDLDGLWVRQDPSLGVWTKNDARATTCLIDMPQLLIPVRNWYTFLMQRVGSSALFFNPLNRADGGLVPTQKLAGDNRVNALIDDYQALCPIAGIPYRGTHGLRRFHIGFILMRCKDVGDFQVFSHNVMHKRLSTTELYIKPKQDKLASRYRQFASSAPVASSPQQAVAMAEQQVADDPKMAQMIRAAMKEALVEYMGSKGD
;
A
#
# COMPACT_ATOMS: atom_id res chain seq x y z
N MET A 1 26.16 -0.16 16.95
CA MET A 1 24.95 0.71 17.00
C MET A 1 23.78 0.15 17.81
N ARG A 2 23.39 -1.14 17.72
CA ARG A 2 22.23 -1.69 18.48
C ARG A 2 22.32 -1.48 20.00
N LYS A 3 23.51 -1.72 20.57
CA LYS A 3 23.81 -1.50 22.00
C LYS A 3 23.59 -0.06 22.50
N ILE A 4 23.81 0.97 21.68
CA ILE A 4 23.66 2.37 22.10
C ILE A 4 22.18 2.71 22.32
N TYR A 5 21.29 2.25 21.43
CA TYR A 5 19.85 2.47 21.58
C TYR A 5 19.24 1.65 22.72
N GLU A 6 19.79 0.48 23.01
CA GLU A 6 19.37 -0.35 24.15
C GLU A 6 19.74 0.31 25.48
N VAL A 7 20.96 0.85 25.60
CA VAL A 7 21.40 1.62 26.77
C VAL A 7 20.59 2.91 26.95
N ALA A 8 20.37 3.67 25.87
CA ALA A 8 19.53 4.88 25.91
C ALA A 8 18.09 4.57 26.33
N ARG A 9 17.53 3.44 25.87
CA ARG A 9 16.20 2.98 26.31
C ARG A 9 16.19 2.66 27.81
N GLN A 10 17.17 1.90 28.28
CA GLN A 10 17.28 1.53 29.70
C GLN A 10 17.41 2.77 30.60
N MET A 11 18.17 3.78 30.19
CA MET A 11 18.29 5.04 30.93
C MET A 11 16.95 5.81 31.00
N LEU A 12 16.19 5.85 29.90
CA LEU A 12 14.86 6.48 29.90
C LEU A 12 13.82 5.69 30.69
N GLU A 13 13.93 4.35 30.70
CA GLU A 13 13.11 3.49 31.56
C GLU A 13 13.42 3.74 33.05
N LEU A 14 14.70 3.87 33.43
CA LEU A 14 15.10 4.24 34.78
C LEU A 14 14.60 5.65 35.17
N GLY A 15 14.73 6.62 34.27
CA GLY A 15 14.21 7.98 34.47
C GLY A 15 12.69 8.01 34.65
N ARG A 16 11.95 7.20 33.89
CA ARG A 16 10.50 7.03 34.06
C ARG A 16 10.13 6.38 35.37
N ASN A 17 10.87 5.37 35.82
CA ASN A 17 10.60 4.71 37.10
C ASN A 17 10.83 5.68 38.28
N ALA A 18 11.85 6.53 38.19
CA ALA A 18 12.14 7.53 39.22
C ALA A 18 11.21 8.76 39.14
N TYR A 19 10.84 9.19 37.92
CA TYR A 19 10.09 10.42 37.68
C TYR A 19 9.04 10.23 36.57
N PRO A 20 7.93 9.52 36.85
CA PRO A 20 6.95 9.13 35.83
C PRO A 20 6.24 10.31 35.15
N GLN A 21 6.21 11.46 35.81
CA GLN A 21 5.59 12.69 35.29
C GLN A 21 6.47 13.38 34.23
N LEU A 22 7.79 13.16 34.29
CA LEU A 22 8.78 13.83 33.43
C LEU A 22 9.20 12.98 32.24
N TYR A 23 9.09 11.65 32.34
CA TYR A 23 9.58 10.72 31.31
C TYR A 23 8.48 9.80 30.79
N LYS A 24 8.32 9.81 29.46
CA LYS A 24 7.46 8.85 28.75
C LYS A 24 8.23 7.57 28.39
N THR A 25 7.52 6.46 28.22
CA THR A 25 8.10 5.26 27.61
C THR A 25 8.49 5.57 26.16
N VAL A 26 9.73 5.28 25.80
CA VAL A 26 10.26 5.52 24.45
C VAL A 26 10.72 4.21 23.84
N SER A 27 10.17 3.86 22.68
CA SER A 27 10.61 2.69 21.92
C SER A 27 11.96 2.91 21.25
N ILE A 28 12.70 1.82 20.96
CA ILE A 28 13.93 1.90 20.14
C ILE A 28 13.67 2.58 18.79
N ARG A 29 12.47 2.42 18.24
CA ARG A 29 12.07 3.07 16.98
C ARG A 29 11.98 4.58 17.12
N GLU A 30 11.44 5.08 18.23
CA GLU A 30 11.40 6.52 18.53
C GLU A 30 12.79 7.09 18.78
N LEU A 31 13.64 6.37 19.53
CA LEU A 31 15.03 6.78 19.73
C LEU A 31 15.80 6.90 18.41
N LYS A 32 15.62 5.94 17.50
CA LYS A 32 16.20 6.01 16.15
C LYS A 32 15.65 7.17 15.33
N ARG A 33 14.40 7.57 15.55
CA ARG A 33 13.80 8.74 14.89
C ARG A 33 14.35 10.05 15.44
N TRP A 34 14.70 10.10 16.72
CA TRP A 34 15.22 11.31 17.38
C TRP A 34 16.70 11.57 17.09
N VAL A 35 17.49 10.50 16.99
CA VAL A 35 18.96 10.59 16.90
C VAL A 35 19.47 10.22 15.50
N GLY A 36 18.67 9.53 14.69
CA GLY A 36 19.05 9.14 13.33
C GLY A 36 19.01 10.33 12.37
N PRO A 37 19.79 10.26 11.27
CA PRO A 37 19.62 11.20 10.16
C PRO A 37 18.16 11.22 9.70
N ALA A 38 17.73 12.33 9.10
CA ALA A 38 16.41 12.42 8.49
C ALA A 38 16.20 11.18 7.60
N PRO A 39 15.07 10.47 7.72
CA PRO A 39 14.87 9.23 6.99
C PRO A 39 15.02 9.52 5.50
N GLU A 40 15.98 8.84 4.86
CA GLU A 40 16.14 8.88 3.41
C GLU A 40 14.81 8.54 2.74
N ALA A 41 14.54 9.18 1.60
CA ALA A 41 13.38 8.86 0.79
C ALA A 41 13.37 7.35 0.53
N GLN A 42 12.32 6.67 0.99
CA GLN A 42 12.29 5.23 0.88
C GLN A 42 12.22 4.85 -0.61
N PRO A 43 12.99 3.85 -1.06
CA PRO A 43 13.07 3.52 -2.47
C PRO A 43 11.68 3.19 -3.03
N CYS A 44 11.34 3.80 -4.17
CA CYS A 44 10.07 3.68 -4.88
C CYS A 44 10.36 3.53 -6.38
N TYR A 45 9.64 2.64 -7.05
CA TYR A 45 9.70 2.54 -8.50
C TYR A 45 8.96 3.72 -9.13
N GLU A 46 9.48 4.20 -10.26
CA GLU A 46 8.78 5.16 -11.10
C GLU A 46 7.92 4.44 -12.14
N TRP A 47 7.04 5.18 -12.81
CA TRP A 47 6.16 4.62 -13.83
C TRP A 47 6.95 3.96 -14.98
N GLU A 48 8.01 4.63 -15.43
CA GLU A 48 8.91 4.15 -16.48
C GLU A 48 9.62 2.86 -16.05
N ASP A 49 9.98 2.72 -14.77
CA ASP A 49 10.59 1.49 -14.27
C ASP A 49 9.62 0.30 -14.39
N VAL A 50 8.37 0.51 -13.99
CA VAL A 50 7.34 -0.54 -14.02
C VAL A 50 7.00 -0.92 -15.46
N LEU A 51 6.93 0.06 -16.37
CA LEU A 51 6.73 -0.20 -17.80
C LEU A 51 7.86 -1.01 -18.42
N LYS A 52 9.12 -0.71 -18.11
CA LYS A 52 10.27 -1.48 -18.63
C LYS A 52 10.19 -2.95 -18.25
N VAL A 53 9.80 -3.26 -17.01
CA VAL A 53 9.60 -4.65 -16.58
C VAL A 53 8.40 -5.28 -17.29
N ALA A 54 7.28 -4.55 -17.38
CA ALA A 54 6.06 -5.06 -17.99
C ALA A 54 6.19 -5.33 -19.50
N GLN A 55 7.05 -4.58 -20.19
CA GLN A 55 7.32 -4.69 -21.62
C GLN A 55 8.56 -5.54 -21.94
N LEU A 56 9.25 -6.07 -20.94
CA LEU A 56 10.39 -6.95 -21.16
C LEU A 56 9.94 -8.16 -21.98
N GLU A 57 10.61 -8.39 -23.11
CA GLU A 57 10.40 -9.61 -23.90
C GLU A 57 10.99 -10.79 -23.14
N VAL A 58 10.15 -11.77 -22.83
CA VAL A 58 10.54 -12.98 -22.11
C VAL A 58 10.21 -14.18 -22.97
N ALA A 59 11.20 -15.03 -23.21
CA ALA A 59 11.01 -16.26 -23.96
C ALA A 59 9.98 -17.18 -23.28
N ASP A 60 9.16 -17.87 -24.08
CA ASP A 60 8.06 -18.70 -23.57
C ASP A 60 8.54 -19.85 -22.67
N ASP A 61 9.76 -20.34 -22.89
CA ASP A 61 10.41 -21.41 -22.14
C ASP A 61 11.15 -20.92 -20.88
N ASP A 62 11.42 -19.62 -20.75
CA ASP A 62 11.97 -19.03 -19.52
C ASP A 62 10.88 -18.80 -18.46
N LEU A 63 10.37 -19.91 -17.91
CA LEU A 63 9.30 -19.87 -16.91
C LEU A 63 9.67 -19.09 -15.65
N TRP A 64 10.96 -19.04 -15.31
CA TRP A 64 11.42 -18.29 -14.16
C TRP A 64 11.22 -16.80 -14.39
N LEU A 65 11.69 -16.27 -15.52
CA LEU A 65 11.57 -14.85 -15.83
C LEU A 65 10.10 -14.45 -16.07
N ARG A 66 9.30 -15.34 -16.68
CA ARG A 66 7.84 -15.14 -16.85
C ARG A 66 7.13 -15.02 -15.52
N ARG A 67 7.43 -15.91 -14.56
CA ARG A 67 6.87 -15.86 -13.21
C ARG A 67 7.28 -14.56 -12.50
N ALA A 68 8.56 -14.19 -12.58
CA ALA A 68 9.09 -12.99 -11.94
C ALA A 68 8.41 -11.72 -12.50
N GLN A 69 8.32 -11.60 -13.82
CA GLN A 69 7.67 -10.49 -14.51
C GLN A 69 6.19 -10.38 -14.13
N ALA A 70 5.45 -11.50 -14.18
CA ALA A 70 4.03 -11.53 -13.84
C ALA A 70 3.80 -11.19 -12.36
N ALA A 71 4.64 -11.69 -11.44
CA ALA A 71 4.57 -11.35 -10.02
C ALA A 71 4.85 -9.86 -9.78
N PHE A 72 5.86 -9.30 -10.43
CA PHE A 72 6.18 -7.87 -10.36
C PHE A 72 5.00 -7.00 -10.82
N CYS A 73 4.43 -7.33 -11.97
CA CYS A 73 3.31 -6.60 -12.54
C CYS A 73 2.03 -6.73 -11.68
N LEU A 74 1.71 -7.92 -11.18
CA LEU A 74 0.56 -8.10 -10.28
C LEU A 74 0.74 -7.34 -8.97
N GLN A 75 1.95 -7.30 -8.40
CA GLN A 75 2.21 -6.55 -7.18
C GLN A 75 2.08 -5.03 -7.41
N ALA A 76 2.58 -4.52 -8.53
CA ALA A 76 2.40 -3.13 -8.95
C ALA A 76 0.91 -2.79 -9.17
N ALA A 77 0.15 -3.69 -9.79
CA ALA A 77 -1.27 -3.48 -10.09
C ALA A 77 -2.18 -3.58 -8.86
N SER A 78 -1.84 -4.37 -7.84
CA SER A 78 -2.71 -4.66 -6.68
C SER A 78 -2.31 -4.01 -5.36
N ALA A 79 -1.10 -3.43 -5.29
CA ALA A 79 -0.46 -3.05 -4.02
C ALA A 79 -0.31 -4.20 -3.01
N ALA A 80 -0.46 -5.47 -3.41
CA ALA A 80 -0.33 -6.60 -2.51
C ALA A 80 1.02 -6.57 -1.77
N ARG A 81 1.01 -6.97 -0.49
CA ARG A 81 2.28 -7.18 0.23
C ARG A 81 2.95 -8.46 -0.27
N ALA A 82 4.28 -8.53 -0.21
CA ALA A 82 5.04 -9.70 -0.68
C ALA A 82 4.51 -11.03 -0.11
N HIS A 83 4.25 -11.10 1.20
CA HIS A 83 3.69 -12.30 1.83
C HIS A 83 2.33 -12.71 1.25
N ALA A 84 1.43 -11.73 0.99
CA ALA A 84 0.13 -12.01 0.40
C ALA A 84 0.30 -12.50 -1.05
N LEU A 85 1.17 -11.85 -1.83
CA LEU A 85 1.43 -12.23 -3.22
C LEU A 85 1.95 -13.67 -3.36
N VAL A 86 2.94 -14.07 -2.56
CA VAL A 86 3.57 -15.40 -2.66
C VAL A 86 2.72 -16.53 -2.10
N THR A 87 1.58 -16.21 -1.49
CA THR A 87 0.60 -17.16 -0.95
C THR A 87 -0.75 -17.05 -1.63
N LEU A 88 -0.84 -16.25 -2.70
CA LEU A 88 -2.08 -15.99 -3.42
C LEU A 88 -2.42 -17.18 -4.32
N PRO A 89 -3.52 -17.93 -4.09
CA PRO A 89 -3.95 -18.96 -5.02
C PRO A 89 -4.61 -18.33 -6.25
N LEU A 90 -4.57 -19.01 -7.40
CA LEU A 90 -5.17 -18.51 -8.64
C LEU A 90 -6.67 -18.20 -8.47
N LYS A 91 -7.42 -19.04 -7.74
CA LYS A 91 -8.84 -18.80 -7.41
C LYS A 91 -9.10 -17.50 -6.64
N ALA A 92 -8.09 -16.87 -6.06
CA ALA A 92 -8.23 -15.58 -5.39
C ALA A 92 -8.10 -14.37 -6.34
N ILE A 93 -7.79 -14.61 -7.61
CA ILE A 93 -7.58 -13.57 -8.62
C ILE A 93 -8.73 -13.62 -9.63
N ASP A 94 -9.36 -12.48 -9.87
CA ASP A 94 -10.31 -12.28 -10.96
C ASP A 94 -9.77 -11.16 -11.85
N LEU A 95 -9.23 -11.54 -13.00
CA LEU A 95 -8.64 -10.60 -13.96
C LEU A 95 -9.68 -9.91 -14.83
N ASP A 96 -10.91 -10.43 -14.90
CA ASP A 96 -11.99 -9.84 -15.68
C ASP A 96 -12.79 -8.85 -14.83
N GLY A 97 -13.00 -9.18 -13.55
CA GLY A 97 -13.51 -8.26 -12.54
C GLY A 97 -12.47 -7.29 -11.98
N LEU A 98 -11.19 -7.46 -12.33
CA LEU A 98 -10.06 -6.63 -11.88
C LEU A 98 -9.90 -6.57 -10.36
N TRP A 99 -9.93 -7.71 -9.68
CA TRP A 99 -9.72 -7.76 -8.23
C TRP A 99 -8.95 -8.98 -7.75
N VAL A 100 -8.40 -8.86 -6.54
CA VAL A 100 -7.66 -9.89 -5.82
C VAL A 100 -8.20 -10.02 -4.41
N ARG A 101 -8.57 -11.23 -3.99
CA ARG A 101 -8.99 -11.55 -2.61
C ARG A 101 -7.78 -11.86 -1.74
N GLN A 102 -7.39 -10.89 -0.92
CA GLN A 102 -6.42 -11.08 0.16
C GLN A 102 -7.16 -11.60 1.40
N ASP A 103 -7.51 -12.90 1.38
CA ASP A 103 -8.28 -13.56 2.44
C ASP A 103 -7.53 -14.80 2.99
N PRO A 104 -7.19 -14.83 4.30
CA PRO A 104 -6.61 -16.01 4.95
C PRO A 104 -7.45 -17.28 4.82
N SER A 105 -8.77 -17.19 4.65
CA SER A 105 -9.63 -18.37 4.43
C SER A 105 -9.30 -19.09 3.10
N LEU A 106 -8.69 -18.38 2.16
CA LEU A 106 -8.20 -18.92 0.89
C LEU A 106 -6.74 -19.40 0.98
N GLY A 107 -6.09 -19.26 2.14
CA GLY A 107 -4.67 -19.57 2.35
C GLY A 107 -3.72 -18.37 2.15
N VAL A 108 -4.25 -17.16 1.94
CA VAL A 108 -3.44 -15.95 1.73
C VAL A 108 -2.90 -15.41 3.05
N TRP A 109 -1.59 -15.21 3.13
CA TRP A 109 -0.95 -14.66 4.32
C TRP A 109 -1.03 -13.13 4.32
N THR A 110 -1.91 -12.60 5.15
CA THR A 110 -2.09 -11.17 5.34
C THR A 110 -1.55 -10.71 6.68
N LYS A 111 -1.30 -9.40 6.80
CA LYS A 111 -0.83 -8.83 8.06
C LYS A 111 -2.00 -8.80 9.06
N ASN A 112 -1.82 -9.41 10.23
CA ASN A 112 -2.81 -9.49 11.30
C ASN A 112 -4.13 -10.16 10.86
N ASP A 113 -4.05 -11.15 9.97
CA ASP A 113 -5.20 -11.90 9.44
C ASP A 113 -6.30 -11.02 8.83
N ALA A 114 -5.93 -9.83 8.36
CA ALA A 114 -6.86 -8.91 7.74
C ALA A 114 -7.39 -9.48 6.42
N ARG A 115 -8.69 -9.32 6.19
CA ARG A 115 -9.37 -9.74 4.96
C ARG A 115 -9.71 -8.52 4.13
N ALA A 116 -9.43 -8.58 2.83
CA ALA A 116 -9.95 -7.60 1.89
C ALA A 116 -9.95 -8.14 0.46
N THR A 117 -10.80 -7.53 -0.36
CA THR A 117 -10.71 -7.57 -1.81
C THR A 117 -10.05 -6.28 -2.27
N THR A 118 -9.00 -6.39 -3.06
CA THR A 118 -8.25 -5.25 -3.59
C THR A 118 -8.40 -5.21 -5.09
N CYS A 119 -8.88 -4.10 -5.62
CA CYS A 119 -8.99 -3.81 -7.03
C CYS A 119 -7.60 -3.61 -7.67
N LEU A 120 -7.48 -4.06 -8.90
CA LEU A 120 -6.31 -3.90 -9.76
C LEU A 120 -6.38 -2.56 -10.50
N ILE A 121 -5.22 -1.98 -10.78
CA ILE A 121 -5.11 -0.91 -11.77
C ILE A 121 -5.45 -1.49 -13.14
N ASP A 122 -6.51 -0.98 -13.77
CA ASP A 122 -6.89 -1.36 -15.13
C ASP A 122 -5.90 -0.80 -16.14
N MET A 123 -4.90 -1.60 -16.47
CA MET A 123 -3.80 -1.17 -17.31
C MET A 123 -3.26 -2.36 -18.09
N PRO A 124 -3.54 -2.43 -19.41
CA PRO A 124 -3.18 -3.57 -20.23
C PRO A 124 -1.69 -3.93 -20.15
N GLN A 125 -0.81 -2.92 -20.10
CA GLN A 125 0.63 -3.14 -20.01
C GLN A 125 1.02 -3.98 -18.79
N LEU A 126 0.38 -3.74 -17.63
CA LEU A 126 0.63 -4.53 -16.42
C LEU A 126 -0.12 -5.86 -16.44
N LEU A 127 -1.33 -5.88 -17.00
CA LEU A 127 -2.22 -7.03 -16.92
C LEU A 127 -1.90 -8.12 -17.97
N ILE A 128 -1.25 -7.78 -19.08
CA ILE A 128 -0.88 -8.77 -20.11
C ILE A 128 0.09 -9.83 -19.56
N PRO A 129 1.25 -9.50 -18.96
CA PRO A 129 2.13 -10.51 -18.36
C PRO A 129 1.43 -11.34 -17.27
N VAL A 130 0.58 -10.70 -16.47
CA VAL A 130 -0.21 -11.33 -15.42
C VAL A 130 -1.20 -12.35 -16.01
N ARG A 131 -1.94 -11.98 -17.04
CA ARG A 131 -2.95 -12.82 -17.70
C ARG A 131 -2.30 -14.00 -18.44
N ASN A 132 -1.16 -13.77 -19.09
CA ASN A 132 -0.41 -14.82 -19.76
C ASN A 132 0.07 -15.88 -18.75
N TRP A 133 0.65 -15.46 -17.64
CA TRP A 133 1.09 -16.36 -16.57
C TRP A 133 -0.08 -17.06 -15.87
N TYR A 134 -1.14 -16.32 -15.56
CA TYR A 134 -2.36 -16.86 -14.93
C TYR A 134 -2.97 -17.98 -15.78
N THR A 135 -3.18 -17.71 -17.08
CA THR A 135 -3.74 -18.68 -18.03
C THR A 135 -2.86 -19.93 -18.14
N PHE A 136 -1.55 -19.74 -18.24
CA PHE A 136 -0.57 -20.82 -18.29
C PHE A 136 -0.64 -21.74 -17.05
N LEU A 137 -0.72 -21.15 -15.84
CA LEU A 137 -0.84 -21.95 -14.62
C LEU A 137 -2.21 -22.62 -14.50
N MET A 138 -3.29 -21.93 -14.85
CA MET A 138 -4.65 -22.50 -14.82
C MET A 138 -4.75 -23.77 -15.67
N GLN A 139 -4.14 -23.77 -16.86
CA GLN A 139 -4.14 -24.93 -17.76
C GLN A 139 -3.29 -26.10 -17.25
N ARG A 140 -2.24 -25.85 -16.46
CA ARG A 140 -1.27 -26.89 -16.04
C ARG A 140 -1.48 -27.44 -14.64
N VAL A 141 -1.83 -26.57 -13.69
CA VAL A 141 -1.87 -26.91 -12.25
C VAL A 141 -3.20 -26.58 -11.58
N GLY A 142 -4.12 -25.90 -12.28
CA GLY A 142 -5.47 -25.63 -11.81
C GLY A 142 -5.58 -24.51 -10.78
N SER A 143 -6.82 -24.16 -10.41
CA SER A 143 -7.14 -22.94 -9.66
C SER A 143 -6.69 -22.91 -8.20
N SER A 144 -6.33 -24.05 -7.61
CA SER A 144 -5.80 -24.14 -6.24
C SER A 144 -4.32 -23.80 -6.16
N ALA A 145 -3.60 -23.80 -7.27
CA ALA A 145 -2.18 -23.49 -7.31
C ALA A 145 -1.90 -22.03 -6.91
N LEU A 146 -0.71 -21.77 -6.38
CA LEU A 146 -0.26 -20.41 -6.10
C LEU A 146 0.08 -19.68 -7.40
N PHE A 147 -0.25 -18.38 -7.48
CA PHE A 147 0.14 -17.52 -8.58
C PHE A 147 1.66 -17.41 -8.66
N PHE A 148 2.34 -17.19 -7.54
CA PHE A 148 3.79 -17.35 -7.44
C PHE A 148 4.12 -18.84 -7.25
N ASN A 149 3.93 -19.63 -8.31
CA ASN A 149 4.06 -21.08 -8.27
C ASN A 149 5.53 -21.51 -8.12
N PRO A 150 5.84 -22.50 -7.25
CA PRO A 150 7.16 -23.12 -7.25
C PRO A 150 7.44 -23.79 -8.60
N LEU A 151 8.68 -23.69 -9.07
CA LEU A 151 9.11 -24.34 -10.31
C LEU A 151 10.02 -25.52 -9.96
N ASN A 152 9.75 -26.69 -10.51
CA ASN A 152 10.63 -27.85 -10.40
C ASN A 152 11.36 -28.08 -11.71
N ARG A 153 12.52 -28.74 -11.63
CA ARG A 153 13.21 -29.24 -12.82
C ARG A 153 12.66 -30.61 -13.19
N ALA A 154 12.17 -30.77 -14.42
CA ALA A 154 11.74 -32.03 -14.99
C ALA A 154 12.09 -32.06 -16.48
N ASP A 155 12.56 -33.21 -16.98
CA ASP A 155 12.80 -33.49 -18.40
C ASP A 155 13.51 -32.37 -19.19
N GLY A 156 14.58 -31.81 -18.60
CA GLY A 156 15.42 -30.79 -19.25
C GLY A 156 14.94 -29.34 -19.10
N GLY A 157 13.80 -29.09 -18.45
CA GLY A 157 13.23 -27.74 -18.28
C GLY A 157 12.64 -27.47 -16.90
N LEU A 158 12.16 -26.24 -16.70
CA LEU A 158 11.35 -25.89 -15.53
C LEU A 158 9.88 -26.20 -15.81
N VAL A 159 9.17 -26.72 -14.81
CA VAL A 159 7.73 -26.98 -14.86
C VAL A 159 7.03 -26.50 -13.59
N PRO A 160 5.80 -25.96 -13.69
CA PRO A 160 4.97 -25.67 -12.52
C PRO A 160 4.68 -26.93 -11.71
N THR A 161 4.46 -26.78 -10.40
CA THR A 161 4.13 -27.91 -9.52
C THR A 161 2.99 -27.58 -8.56
N GLN A 162 2.26 -28.63 -8.19
CA GLN A 162 1.28 -28.59 -7.10
C GLN A 162 1.90 -28.90 -5.73
N LYS A 163 3.21 -29.20 -5.66
CA LYS A 163 3.88 -29.41 -4.39
C LYS A 163 3.72 -28.18 -3.48
N LEU A 164 3.60 -28.45 -2.18
CA LEU A 164 3.56 -27.41 -1.15
C LEU A 164 4.78 -26.50 -1.29
N ALA A 165 4.55 -25.21 -1.39
CA ALA A 165 5.62 -24.23 -1.40
C ALA A 165 6.24 -24.11 0.00
N GLY A 166 7.58 -24.08 0.08
CA GLY A 166 8.31 -23.96 1.35
C GLY A 166 8.14 -22.59 2.02
N ASP A 167 8.78 -22.36 3.17
CA ASP A 167 8.54 -21.16 3.98
C ASP A 167 9.27 -19.89 3.47
N ASN A 168 10.32 -20.06 2.66
CA ASN A 168 11.19 -18.97 2.19
C ASN A 168 10.72 -18.27 0.90
N ARG A 169 9.41 -18.29 0.59
CA ARG A 169 8.88 -17.79 -0.70
C ARG A 169 9.10 -16.30 -0.91
N VAL A 170 9.07 -15.52 0.17
CA VAL A 170 9.34 -14.07 0.09
C VAL A 170 10.80 -13.82 -0.29
N ASN A 171 11.73 -14.63 0.20
CA ASN A 171 13.13 -14.53 -0.21
C ASN A 171 13.27 -14.91 -1.69
N ALA A 172 12.63 -15.99 -2.13
CA ALA A 172 12.62 -16.34 -3.55
C ALA A 172 12.03 -15.23 -4.44
N LEU A 173 10.96 -14.55 -4.00
CA LEU A 173 10.42 -13.38 -4.72
C LEU A 173 11.43 -12.23 -4.76
N ILE A 174 12.14 -11.97 -3.66
CA ILE A 174 13.17 -10.93 -3.59
C ILE A 174 14.31 -11.26 -4.55
N ASP A 175 14.79 -12.50 -4.55
CA ASP A 175 15.86 -12.97 -5.44
C ASP A 175 15.42 -12.85 -6.91
N ASP A 176 14.18 -13.28 -7.22
CA ASP A 176 13.56 -13.12 -8.54
C ASP A 176 13.57 -11.65 -8.98
N TYR A 177 13.18 -10.72 -8.11
CA TYR A 177 13.18 -9.28 -8.43
C TYR A 177 14.58 -8.68 -8.55
N GLN A 178 15.52 -9.14 -7.74
CA GLN A 178 16.92 -8.70 -7.79
C GLN A 178 17.60 -9.10 -9.10
N ALA A 179 17.19 -10.21 -9.71
CA ALA A 179 17.68 -10.64 -11.01
C ALA A 179 16.86 -10.05 -12.18
N LEU A 180 15.53 -9.95 -12.06
CA LEU A 180 14.66 -9.34 -13.08
C LEU A 180 14.94 -7.85 -13.31
N CYS A 181 15.12 -7.07 -12.23
CA CYS A 181 15.28 -5.61 -12.34
C CYS A 181 16.49 -5.22 -13.22
N PRO A 182 17.70 -5.78 -13.02
CA PRO A 182 18.85 -5.54 -13.91
C PRO A 182 18.61 -5.94 -15.37
N ILE A 183 17.92 -7.06 -15.63
CA ILE A 183 17.58 -7.50 -16.99
C ILE A 183 16.71 -6.45 -17.69
N ALA A 184 15.75 -5.86 -16.96
CA ALA A 184 14.91 -4.77 -17.45
C ALA A 184 15.62 -3.39 -17.45
N GLY A 185 16.91 -3.31 -17.07
CA GLY A 185 17.67 -2.07 -17.03
C GLY A 185 17.23 -1.10 -15.95
N ILE A 186 16.72 -1.60 -14.81
CA ILE A 186 16.27 -0.77 -13.67
C ILE A 186 16.92 -1.20 -12.35
N PRO A 187 17.10 -0.29 -11.38
CA PRO A 187 17.54 -0.67 -10.04
C PRO A 187 16.45 -1.44 -9.27
N TYR A 188 16.85 -2.44 -8.50
CA TYR A 188 15.97 -3.06 -7.51
C TYR A 188 15.68 -2.11 -6.34
N ARG A 189 14.40 -1.94 -5.98
CA ARG A 189 13.93 -0.99 -4.94
C ARG A 189 13.10 -1.63 -3.83
N GLY A 190 13.14 -2.96 -3.73
CA GLY A 190 12.39 -3.71 -2.73
C GLY A 190 10.94 -3.98 -3.14
N THR A 191 10.38 -5.10 -2.69
CA THR A 191 8.97 -5.46 -2.91
C THR A 191 7.99 -4.41 -2.37
N HIS A 192 8.33 -3.77 -1.24
CA HIS A 192 7.51 -2.68 -0.71
C HIS A 192 7.60 -1.38 -1.55
N GLY A 193 8.64 -1.24 -2.37
CA GLY A 193 8.75 -0.16 -3.35
C GLY A 193 7.64 -0.21 -4.40
N LEU A 194 7.21 -1.40 -4.83
CA LEU A 194 6.07 -1.56 -5.76
C LEU A 194 4.74 -1.16 -5.12
N ARG A 195 4.56 -1.48 -3.84
CA ARG A 195 3.40 -1.01 -3.09
C ARG A 195 3.41 0.51 -2.97
N ARG A 196 4.57 1.14 -2.73
CA ARG A 196 4.70 2.61 -2.75
C ARG A 196 4.37 3.18 -4.13
N PHE A 197 4.85 2.55 -5.20
CA PHE A 197 4.52 2.92 -6.58
C PHE A 197 3.01 2.92 -6.81
N HIS A 198 2.32 1.80 -6.52
CA HIS A 198 0.87 1.69 -6.68
C HIS A 198 0.13 2.81 -5.93
N ILE A 199 0.53 3.02 -4.67
CA ILE A 199 -0.05 4.03 -3.80
C ILE A 199 0.16 5.43 -4.40
N GLY A 200 1.39 5.78 -4.77
CA GLY A 200 1.69 7.07 -5.39
C GLY A 200 0.94 7.29 -6.71
N PHE A 201 0.88 6.25 -7.56
CA PHE A 201 0.21 6.28 -8.85
C PHE A 201 -1.29 6.61 -8.73
N ILE A 202 -1.99 5.97 -7.78
CA ILE A 202 -3.42 6.21 -7.55
C ILE A 202 -3.64 7.54 -6.82
N LEU A 203 -2.80 7.88 -5.84
CA LEU A 203 -2.94 9.13 -5.09
C LEU A 203 -2.81 10.38 -5.97
N MET A 204 -1.99 10.34 -7.02
CA MET A 204 -1.90 11.44 -7.99
C MET A 204 -3.19 11.62 -8.82
N ARG A 205 -4.11 10.65 -8.77
CA ARG A 205 -5.38 10.64 -9.51
C ARG A 205 -6.61 10.83 -8.63
N CYS A 206 -6.48 10.74 -7.30
CA CYS A 206 -7.54 11.07 -6.36
C CYS A 206 -7.90 12.55 -6.49
N LYS A 207 -9.18 12.85 -6.71
CA LYS A 207 -9.69 14.23 -6.87
C LYS A 207 -10.23 14.77 -5.56
N ASP A 208 -10.81 13.90 -4.75
CA ASP A 208 -11.48 14.27 -3.50
C ASP A 208 -11.20 13.27 -2.36
N VAL A 209 -11.85 13.51 -1.22
CA VAL A 209 -11.72 12.68 -0.01
C VAL A 209 -12.39 11.31 -0.20
N GLY A 210 -13.44 11.22 -1.02
CA GLY A 210 -14.11 9.96 -1.35
C GLY A 210 -13.16 9.02 -2.10
N ASP A 211 -12.49 9.52 -3.13
CA ASP A 211 -11.44 8.79 -3.85
C ASP A 211 -10.33 8.31 -2.90
N PHE A 212 -9.93 9.17 -1.96
CA PHE A 212 -8.91 8.86 -0.98
C PHE A 212 -9.35 7.77 0.01
N GLN A 213 -10.62 7.78 0.43
CA GLN A 213 -11.21 6.74 1.29
C GLN A 213 -11.31 5.39 0.57
N VAL A 214 -11.84 5.39 -0.66
CA VAL A 214 -11.92 4.18 -1.52
C VAL A 214 -10.54 3.57 -1.68
N PHE A 215 -9.55 4.39 -2.03
CA PHE A 215 -8.17 3.96 -2.14
C PHE A 215 -7.60 3.42 -0.82
N SER A 216 -7.81 4.12 0.30
CA SER A 216 -7.36 3.68 1.62
C SER A 216 -7.92 2.30 2.00
N HIS A 217 -9.20 2.06 1.69
CA HIS A 217 -9.82 0.75 1.84
C HIS A 217 -9.20 -0.29 0.90
N ASN A 218 -8.95 0.06 -0.37
CA ASN A 218 -8.32 -0.81 -1.35
C ASN A 218 -6.94 -1.30 -0.89
N VAL A 219 -6.16 -0.46 -0.19
CA VAL A 219 -4.85 -0.86 0.33
C VAL A 219 -4.91 -1.39 1.78
N MET A 220 -6.10 -1.64 2.31
CA MET A 220 -6.34 -2.20 3.65
C MET A 220 -5.76 -1.36 4.80
N HIS A 221 -5.76 -0.03 4.66
CA HIS A 221 -5.32 0.86 5.72
C HIS A 221 -6.47 1.09 6.71
N LYS A 222 -6.27 0.68 7.97
CA LYS A 222 -7.27 0.85 9.06
C LYS A 222 -7.55 2.31 9.41
N ARG A 223 -6.67 3.23 9.04
CA ARG A 223 -6.76 4.67 9.33
C ARG A 223 -6.21 5.45 8.14
N LEU A 224 -6.86 6.56 7.80
CA LEU A 224 -6.40 7.49 6.76
C LEU A 224 -4.99 8.01 7.03
N SER A 225 -4.62 8.18 8.31
CA SER A 225 -3.26 8.57 8.72
C SER A 225 -2.16 7.59 8.29
N THR A 226 -2.49 6.33 8.02
CA THR A 226 -1.54 5.36 7.44
C THR A 226 -1.29 5.66 5.97
N THR A 227 -2.32 6.11 5.26
CA THR A 227 -2.28 6.53 3.86
C THR A 227 -1.57 7.88 3.71
N GLU A 228 -1.75 8.79 4.67
CA GLU A 228 -1.03 10.08 4.73
C GLU A 228 0.49 9.93 4.82
N LEU A 229 1.02 8.82 5.37
CA LEU A 229 2.48 8.57 5.38
C LEU A 229 3.08 8.54 3.96
N TYR A 230 2.26 8.30 2.94
CA TYR A 230 2.65 8.33 1.53
C TYR A 230 2.48 9.71 0.89
N ILE A 231 1.83 10.65 1.57
CA ILE A 231 1.55 12.02 1.12
C ILE A 231 2.27 12.98 2.07
N LYS A 232 3.57 13.19 1.86
CA LYS A 232 4.21 14.39 2.43
C LYS A 232 4.16 15.49 1.36
N PRO A 233 3.25 16.48 1.46
CA PRO A 233 3.25 17.59 0.52
C PRO A 233 4.58 18.34 0.64
N LYS A 234 5.22 18.61 -0.51
CA LYS A 234 6.33 19.57 -0.57
C LYS A 234 5.79 20.95 -0.16
N GLN A 235 6.56 21.70 0.62
CA GLN A 235 6.13 22.96 1.24
C GLN A 235 5.60 23.98 0.21
N ASP A 236 6.16 23.99 -0.99
CA ASP A 236 5.77 24.91 -2.07
C ASP A 236 4.35 24.62 -2.61
N LYS A 237 3.93 23.35 -2.61
CA LYS A 237 2.56 22.96 -2.99
C LYS A 237 1.53 23.33 -1.91
N LEU A 238 1.97 23.40 -0.65
CA LEU A 238 1.10 23.80 0.45
C LEU A 238 0.78 25.30 0.37
N ALA A 239 1.79 26.13 0.10
CA ALA A 239 1.61 27.58 -0.08
C ALA A 239 0.71 27.92 -1.28
N SER A 240 0.86 27.25 -2.42
CA SER A 240 0.02 27.49 -3.60
C SER A 240 -1.44 27.06 -3.37
N ARG A 241 -1.66 25.94 -2.66
CA ARG A 241 -3.00 25.47 -2.30
C ARG A 241 -3.70 26.40 -1.31
N TYR A 242 -2.97 26.93 -0.32
CA TYR A 242 -3.50 27.92 0.62
C TYR A 242 -3.91 29.22 -0.07
N ARG A 243 -3.12 29.70 -1.05
CA ARG A 243 -3.51 30.85 -1.88
C ARG A 243 -4.76 30.57 -2.71
N GLN A 244 -4.90 29.34 -3.23
CA GLN A 244 -6.09 28.93 -3.95
C GLN A 244 -7.34 28.91 -3.07
N PHE A 245 -7.23 28.49 -1.80
CA PHE A 245 -8.34 28.57 -0.83
C PHE A 245 -8.78 30.02 -0.58
N ALA A 246 -7.84 30.96 -0.53
CA ALA A 246 -8.15 32.37 -0.34
C ALA A 246 -8.77 33.03 -1.60
N SER A 247 -8.47 32.51 -2.80
CA SER A 247 -8.97 33.06 -4.07
C SER A 247 -10.23 32.38 -4.59
N SER A 248 -10.67 31.28 -3.98
CA SER A 248 -11.90 30.57 -4.37
C SER A 248 -13.09 31.18 -3.64
N ALA A 249 -14.18 31.50 -4.36
CA ALA A 249 -15.43 31.84 -3.70
C ALA A 249 -15.89 30.64 -2.84
N PRO A 250 -16.32 30.87 -1.59
CA PRO A 250 -16.76 29.78 -0.72
C PRO A 250 -17.97 29.07 -1.37
N VAL A 251 -17.93 27.73 -1.39
CA VAL A 251 -18.97 26.87 -1.99
C VAL A 251 -20.32 27.03 -1.28
N ALA A 252 -20.30 27.48 -0.03
CA ALA A 252 -21.48 27.85 0.73
C ALA A 252 -21.39 29.32 1.11
N SER A 253 -22.49 30.06 0.95
CA SER A 253 -22.55 31.47 1.33
C SER A 253 -22.62 31.68 2.86
N SER A 254 -22.82 30.60 3.62
CA SER A 254 -22.76 30.59 5.08
C SER A 254 -22.28 29.25 5.66
N PRO A 255 -21.73 29.23 6.89
CA PRO A 255 -21.41 28.01 7.62
C PRO A 255 -22.62 27.07 7.81
N GLN A 256 -23.83 27.61 7.98
CA GLN A 256 -25.05 26.82 8.14
C GLN A 256 -25.43 26.08 6.85
N GLN A 257 -25.20 26.69 5.68
CA GLN A 257 -25.38 26.01 4.39
C GLN A 257 -24.32 24.92 4.18
N ALA A 258 -23.07 25.16 4.59
CA ALA A 258 -22.04 24.13 4.55
C ALA A 258 -22.38 22.91 5.43
N VAL A 259 -22.95 23.16 6.62
CA VAL A 259 -23.45 22.11 7.53
C VAL A 259 -24.60 21.33 6.88
N ALA A 260 -25.61 22.00 6.33
CA ALA A 260 -26.74 21.34 5.68
C ALA A 260 -26.30 20.48 4.47
N MET A 261 -25.35 20.97 3.66
CA MET A 261 -24.80 20.23 2.52
C MET A 261 -23.97 19.01 2.98
N ALA A 262 -23.17 19.16 4.04
CA ALA A 262 -22.41 18.06 4.62
C ALA A 262 -23.34 17.00 5.25
N GLU A 263 -24.41 17.42 5.93
CA GLU A 263 -25.40 16.51 6.51
C GLU A 263 -26.15 15.71 5.43
N GLN A 264 -26.42 16.33 4.27
CA GLN A 264 -27.08 15.68 3.14
C GLN A 264 -26.16 14.66 2.42
N GLN A 265 -24.85 14.89 2.39
CA GLN A 265 -23.85 13.94 1.84
C GLN A 265 -23.53 12.77 2.79
N VAL A 266 -23.75 12.94 4.09
CA VAL A 266 -23.35 11.96 5.12
C VAL A 266 -24.52 11.04 5.52
N ALA A 267 -25.72 11.24 4.95
CA ALA A 267 -26.90 10.41 5.18
C ALA A 267 -26.72 8.91 4.82
N ASP A 268 -25.65 8.56 4.10
CA ASP A 268 -25.32 7.18 3.70
C ASP A 268 -24.47 6.41 4.74
N ASP A 269 -23.98 7.04 5.82
CA ASP A 269 -23.26 6.37 6.92
C ASP A 269 -23.61 7.00 8.30
N PRO A 270 -24.50 6.35 9.10
CA PRO A 270 -24.99 6.89 10.37
C PRO A 270 -23.89 7.15 11.41
N LYS A 271 -22.78 6.43 11.33
CA LYS A 271 -21.69 6.49 12.31
C LYS A 271 -20.75 7.65 12.00
N MET A 272 -20.52 7.91 10.71
CA MET A 272 -19.80 9.10 10.24
C MET A 272 -20.62 10.38 10.51
N ALA A 273 -21.95 10.32 10.32
CA ALA A 273 -22.88 11.42 10.63
C ALA A 273 -22.76 11.88 12.09
N GLN A 274 -22.69 10.93 13.02
CA GLN A 274 -22.60 11.22 14.45
C GLN A 274 -21.26 11.87 14.83
N MET A 275 -20.15 11.43 14.23
CA MET A 275 -18.82 11.99 14.49
C MET A 275 -18.67 13.41 13.94
N ILE A 276 -19.17 13.66 12.73
CA ILE A 276 -19.12 14.99 12.10
C ILE A 276 -20.02 15.97 12.85
N ARG A 277 -21.23 15.57 13.27
CA ARG A 277 -22.11 16.42 14.10
C ARG A 277 -21.45 16.81 15.43
N ALA A 278 -20.72 15.89 16.07
CA ALA A 278 -20.00 16.19 17.31
C ALA A 278 -18.87 17.21 17.08
N ALA A 279 -18.03 17.00 16.06
CA ALA A 279 -16.94 17.90 15.72
C ALA A 279 -17.42 19.29 15.25
N MET A 280 -18.52 19.35 14.50
CA MET A 280 -19.12 20.60 14.04
C MET A 280 -19.76 21.38 15.19
N LYS A 281 -20.36 20.70 16.18
CA LYS A 281 -20.94 21.34 17.36
C LYS A 281 -19.87 21.99 18.24
N GLU A 282 -18.71 21.35 18.38
CA GLU A 282 -17.55 21.94 19.06
C GLU A 282 -17.01 23.18 18.33
N ALA A 283 -16.83 23.09 17.01
CA ALA A 283 -16.36 24.22 16.20
C ALA A 283 -17.35 25.41 16.19
N LEU A 284 -18.66 25.16 16.25
CA LEU A 284 -19.67 26.22 16.30
C LEU A 284 -19.68 26.95 17.65
N VAL A 285 -19.47 26.22 18.75
CA VAL A 285 -19.34 26.81 20.09
C VAL A 285 -18.09 27.68 20.17
N GLU A 286 -16.97 27.24 19.57
CA GLU A 286 -15.73 28.00 19.52
C GLU A 286 -15.86 29.28 18.66
N TYR A 287 -16.56 29.20 17.52
CA TYR A 287 -16.83 30.34 16.64
C TYR A 287 -17.81 31.37 17.23
N MET A 288 -18.82 30.93 18.00
CA MET A 288 -19.76 31.83 18.67
C MET A 288 -19.19 32.42 19.96
N GLY A 289 -18.29 31.70 20.64
CA GLY A 289 -17.55 32.21 21.81
C GLY A 289 -16.53 33.29 21.45
N SER A 290 -16.01 33.30 20.22
CA SER A 290 -15.04 34.32 19.77
C SER A 290 -15.67 35.62 19.24
N LYS A 291 -17.00 35.77 19.31
CA LYS A 291 -17.73 36.97 18.86
C LYS A 291 -18.45 37.72 19.99
N GLY A 292 -18.20 37.34 21.24
CA GLY A 292 -18.71 38.02 22.43
C GLY A 292 -17.56 38.45 23.35
N ASP A 293 -16.77 39.41 22.88
CA ASP A 293 -15.99 40.39 23.66
C ASP A 293 -15.72 41.61 22.76
#